data_AF-A0AAQ2EVY1-F1
#
_entry.id   AF-A0AAQ2EVY1-F1
#
_cell.length_a   1.000
_cell.length_b   1.000
_cell.length_c   1.000
_cell.angle_alpha   90.00
_cell.angle_beta   90.00
_cell.angle_gamma   90.00
#
_symmetry.space_group_name_H-M   'P 1'
#
loop_
_entity.id
_entity.type
_entity.pdbx_description
1 polymer ?
#
loop_
_entity_poly.entity_id
_entity_poly.type
_entity_poly.pdbx_seq_one_letter_code
_entity_poly.pdbx_strand_id
1 'polypeptide(L)'
;MSKPLIYRLGSHPKRSLKFFLFGLVIVLLAGAFIALGYYQDHRFQIAGLVLLLPGLCCAFYGYIGIFANRFSQVIEAREKRRQALKDNDPFA
;
A
#
# COMPACT_ATOMS: atom_id res chain seq x y z
N MET A 1 4.72 27.83 10.12
CA MET A 1 4.16 27.81 8.75
C MET A 1 4.62 26.54 8.03
N SER A 2 4.09 25.38 8.45
CA SER A 2 4.63 24.04 8.10
C SER A 2 3.50 23.02 7.86
N LYS A 3 2.30 23.51 7.51
CA LYS A 3 1.13 22.71 7.14
C LYS A 3 1.13 22.13 5.70
N PRO A 4 1.77 22.73 4.66
CA PRO A 4 1.59 22.25 3.29
C PRO A 4 2.39 20.98 2.96
N LEU A 5 3.41 20.63 3.75
CA LEU A 5 4.20 19.42 3.53
C LEU A 5 3.43 18.15 3.90
N ILE A 6 2.70 18.17 5.02
CA ILE A 6 1.89 17.02 5.47
C ILE A 6 0.74 16.75 4.48
N TYR A 7 0.13 17.81 3.95
CA TYR A 7 -0.91 17.69 2.92
C TYR A 7 -0.36 17.19 1.57
N ARG A 8 0.89 17.53 1.22
CA ARG A 8 1.57 17.03 0.00
C ARG A 8 2.11 15.61 0.12
N LEU A 9 2.38 15.11 1.33
CA LEU A 9 2.69 13.69 1.53
C LEU A 9 1.44 12.80 1.35
N GLY A 10 0.26 13.31 1.69
CA GLY A 10 -1.03 12.65 1.39
C GLY A 10 -1.47 12.75 -0.08
N SER A 11 -0.96 13.72 -0.85
CA SER A 11 -1.40 13.96 -2.24
C SER A 11 -0.63 13.18 -3.31
N HIS A 12 0.26 12.26 -2.93
CA HIS A 12 0.93 11.33 -3.86
C HIS A 12 0.49 9.85 -3.71
N PRO A 13 -0.83 9.53 -3.65
CA PRO A 13 -1.31 8.15 -3.59
C PRO A 13 -0.89 7.33 -4.82
N LYS A 14 -0.64 8.01 -5.95
CA LYS A 14 -0.24 7.40 -7.22
C LYS A 14 1.14 6.74 -7.16
N ARG A 15 2.06 7.17 -6.27
CA ARG A 15 3.42 6.59 -6.24
C ARG A 15 3.42 5.26 -5.50
N SER A 16 2.81 5.20 -4.32
CA SER A 16 2.73 3.97 -3.52
C SER A 16 1.85 2.90 -4.15
N LEU A 17 0.73 3.29 -4.80
CA LEU A 17 -0.11 2.34 -5.54
C LEU A 17 0.65 1.68 -6.70
N LYS A 18 1.48 2.45 -7.42
CA LYS A 18 2.33 1.91 -8.49
C LYS A 18 3.35 0.90 -7.95
N PHE A 19 3.98 1.18 -6.81
CA PHE A 19 4.90 0.23 -6.17
C PHE A 19 4.18 -1.03 -5.69
N PHE A 20 2.96 -0.91 -5.14
CA PHE A 20 2.14 -2.07 -4.77
C PHE A 20 1.79 -2.95 -5.98
N LEU A 21 1.27 -2.36 -7.06
CA LEU A 21 0.94 -3.09 -8.28
C LEU A 21 2.16 -3.75 -8.91
N PHE A 22 3.30 -3.04 -8.94
CA PHE A 22 4.54 -3.60 -9.46
C PHE A 22 5.02 -4.79 -8.63
N GLY A 23 5.01 -4.66 -7.29
CA GLY A 23 5.31 -5.77 -6.38
C GLY A 23 4.35 -6.95 -6.55
N LEU A 24 3.06 -6.69 -6.74
CA LEU A 24 2.04 -7.72 -6.98
C LEU A 24 2.32 -8.50 -8.28
N VAL A 25 2.69 -7.80 -9.36
CA VAL A 25 3.05 -8.45 -10.63
C VAL A 25 4.28 -9.35 -10.45
N ILE A 26 5.30 -8.90 -9.72
CA ILE A 26 6.49 -9.71 -9.41
C ILE A 26 6.12 -10.94 -8.58
N VAL A 27 5.25 -10.80 -7.57
CA VAL A 27 4.79 -11.94 -6.75
C VAL A 27 4.01 -12.95 -7.59
N LEU A 28 3.13 -12.50 -8.49
CA LEU A 28 2.39 -13.40 -9.39
C LEU A 28 3.34 -14.11 -10.35
N LEU A 29 4.33 -13.41 -10.89
CA LEU A 29 5.33 -13.98 -11.79
C LEU A 29 6.25 -14.97 -11.08
N ALA A 30 6.66 -14.67 -9.84
CA ALA A 30 7.39 -15.59 -8.97
C ALA A 30 6.55 -16.84 -8.66
N GLY A 31 5.26 -16.68 -8.34
CA GLY A 31 4.34 -17.79 -8.12
C GLY A 31 4.18 -18.69 -9.35
N ALA A 32 4.12 -18.10 -10.55
CA ALA A 32 4.11 -18.85 -11.80
C ALA A 32 5.41 -19.64 -12.03
N PHE A 33 6.57 -19.05 -11.72
CA PHE A 33 7.86 -19.73 -11.78
C PHE A 33 7.97 -20.88 -10.78
N ILE A 34 7.46 -20.70 -9.55
CA ILE A 34 7.39 -21.74 -8.53
C ILE A 34 6.49 -22.90 -9.01
N ALA A 35 5.33 -22.59 -9.57
CA ALA A 35 4.41 -23.59 -10.11
C ALA A 35 5.03 -24.36 -11.28
N LEU A 36 5.69 -23.67 -12.22
CA LEU A 36 6.40 -24.33 -13.32
C LEU A 36 7.57 -25.19 -12.83
N GLY A 37 8.32 -24.72 -11.84
CA GLY A 37 9.40 -25.48 -11.22
C GLY A 37 8.94 -26.71 -10.45
N TYR A 38 7.70 -26.70 -9.94
CA TYR A 38 7.09 -27.89 -9.33
C TYR A 38 6.86 -29.02 -10.34
N TYR A 39 6.45 -28.68 -11.57
CA TYR A 39 6.14 -29.68 -12.61
C TYR A 39 7.33 -30.08 -13.49
N GLN A 40 8.32 -29.21 -13.69
CA GLN A 40 9.44 -29.48 -14.59
C GLN A 40 10.76 -29.74 -13.87
N ASP A 41 11.28 -28.74 -13.16
CA ASP A 41 12.64 -28.79 -12.64
C ASP A 41 12.79 -27.91 -11.39
N HIS A 42 13.35 -28.48 -10.32
CA HIS A 42 13.45 -27.83 -9.01
C HIS A 42 14.27 -26.53 -9.04
N ARG A 43 15.12 -26.36 -10.05
CA ARG A 43 15.90 -25.13 -10.28
C ARG A 43 15.03 -23.90 -10.51
N PHE A 44 13.91 -24.05 -11.23
CA PHE A 44 12.96 -22.96 -11.46
C PHE A 44 12.18 -22.61 -10.18
N GLN A 45 11.96 -23.59 -9.32
CA GLN A 45 11.32 -23.41 -8.02
C GLN A 45 12.19 -22.56 -7.08
N ILE A 46 13.49 -22.85 -7.02
CA ILE A 46 14.45 -22.06 -6.23
C ILE A 46 14.54 -20.63 -6.79
N ALA A 47 14.62 -20.46 -8.11
CA ALA A 47 14.64 -19.14 -8.74
C ALA A 47 13.37 -18.33 -8.41
N GLY A 48 12.20 -18.96 -8.49
CA GLY A 48 10.93 -18.34 -8.12
C GLY A 48 10.86 -17.95 -6.64
N LEU A 49 11.40 -18.77 -5.73
CA LEU A 49 11.44 -18.48 -4.30
C LEU A 49 12.36 -17.28 -3.97
N VAL A 50 13.52 -17.20 -4.63
CA VAL A 50 14.44 -16.05 -4.50
C VAL A 50 13.80 -14.77 -5.03
N LEU A 51 12.99 -14.85 -6.10
CA LEU A 51 12.26 -13.71 -6.66
C LEU A 51 11.04 -13.31 -5.81
N LEU A 52 10.43 -14.28 -5.11
CA LEU A 52 9.26 -14.06 -4.26
C LEU A 52 9.59 -13.15 -3.07
N LEU A 53 10.75 -13.33 -2.43
CA LEU A 53 11.17 -12.55 -1.26
C LEU A 53 11.17 -11.03 -1.50
N PRO A 54 11.90 -10.50 -2.51
CA PRO A 54 11.89 -9.07 -2.82
C PRO A 54 10.53 -8.61 -3.35
N GLY A 55 9.78 -9.47 -4.06
CA GLY A 55 8.41 -9.18 -4.50
C GLY A 55 7.46 -8.92 -3.33
N LEU A 56 7.50 -9.78 -2.31
CA LEU A 56 6.74 -9.62 -1.07
C LEU A 56 7.13 -8.36 -0.31
N CYS A 57 8.43 -8.09 -0.16
CA CYS A 57 8.91 -6.86 0.48
C CYS A 57 8.41 -5.61 -0.25
N CYS A 58 8.44 -5.60 -1.59
CA CYS A 58 7.97 -4.49 -2.40
C CYS A 58 6.45 -4.31 -2.31
N ALA A 59 5.69 -5.41 -2.36
CA ALA A 59 4.24 -5.40 -2.18
C ALA A 59 3.82 -4.92 -0.78
N PHE A 60 4.54 -5.36 0.27
CA PHE A 60 4.31 -4.92 1.64
C PHE A 60 4.57 -3.42 1.81
N TYR A 61 5.66 -2.91 1.23
CA TYR A 61 5.97 -1.48 1.22
C TYR A 61 4.89 -0.66 0.50
N GLY A 62 4.38 -1.16 -0.63
CA GLY A 62 3.27 -0.56 -1.36
C GLY A 62 1.96 -0.55 -0.55
N TYR A 63 1.67 -1.64 0.18
CA TYR A 63 0.48 -1.75 1.04
C TYR A 63 0.49 -0.71 2.17
N ILE A 64 1.62 -0.54 2.86
CA ILE A 64 1.78 0.50 3.89
C ILE A 64 1.50 1.90 3.33
N GLY A 65 1.91 2.17 2.09
CA GLY A 65 1.62 3.44 1.43
C GLY A 65 0.14 3.66 1.09
N ILE A 66 -0.58 2.61 0.68
CA ILE A 66 -2.05 2.69 0.47
C ILE A 66 -2.78 2.85 1.81
N PHE A 67 -2.33 2.13 2.83
CA PHE A 67 -2.87 2.21 4.18
C PHE A 67 -2.73 3.62 4.76
N ALA A 68 -1.54 4.25 4.64
CA ALA A 68 -1.31 5.62 5.08
C ALA A 68 -2.29 6.62 4.45
N ASN A 69 -2.61 6.45 3.15
CA ASN A 69 -3.56 7.29 2.43
C ASN A 69 -5.03 7.06 2.84
N ARG A 70 -5.44 5.82 3.16
CA ARG A 70 -6.78 5.56 3.72
C ARG A 70 -6.87 6.04 5.17
N PHE A 71 -5.80 5.90 5.93
CA PHE A 71 -5.73 6.33 7.32
C PHE A 71 -5.80 7.85 7.46
N SER A 72 -5.13 8.60 6.58
CA SER A 72 -5.22 10.07 6.56
C SER A 72 -6.65 10.55 6.26
N GLN A 73 -7.34 9.89 5.33
CA GLN A 73 -8.75 10.20 5.03
C GLN A 73 -9.68 9.90 6.22
N VAL A 74 -9.44 8.82 6.96
CA VAL A 74 -10.21 8.50 8.17
C VAL A 74 -10.01 9.55 9.26
N ILE A 75 -8.77 10.01 9.47
CA ILE A 75 -8.48 11.07 10.45
C ILE A 75 -9.19 12.37 10.04
N GLU A 76 -9.05 12.79 8.78
CA GLU A 76 -9.69 14.02 8.28
C GLU A 76 -11.22 13.96 8.37
N ALA A 77 -11.81 12.80 8.05
CA ALA A 77 -13.25 12.58 8.20
C ALA A 77 -13.71 12.65 9.67
N ARG A 78 -12.91 12.14 10.61
CA ARG A 78 -13.21 12.22 12.06
C ARG A 78 -13.12 13.65 12.55
N GLU A 79 -12.14 14.42 12.09
CA GLU A 79 -11.94 15.82 12.46
C GLU A 79 -13.08 16.70 11.95
N LYS A 80 -13.47 16.56 10.68
CA LYS A 80 -14.65 17.24 10.12
C LYS A 80 -15.93 16.89 10.87
N ARG A 81 -16.14 15.61 11.21
CA ARG A 81 -17.32 15.19 11.99
C ARG A 81 -17.33 15.81 13.38
N ARG A 82 -16.17 15.91 14.05
CA ARG A 82 -16.06 16.58 15.36
C ARG A 82 -16.34 18.08 15.27
N GLN A 83 -15.89 18.74 14.20
CA GLN A 83 -16.19 20.16 13.97
C GLN A 83 -17.67 20.39 13.69
N ALA A 84 -18.30 19.56 12.85
CA ALA A 84 -19.73 19.66 12.55
C ALA A 84 -20.61 19.41 13.78
N LEU A 85 -20.18 18.52 14.70
CA LEU A 85 -20.86 18.34 15.99
C LEU A 85 -20.76 19.61 16.83
N LYS A 86 -19.56 20.19 16.98
CA LYS A 86 -19.34 21.41 17.76
C LYS A 86 -20.09 22.63 17.20
N ASP A 87 -20.21 22.73 15.89
CA ASP A 87 -20.92 23.81 15.19
C ASP A 87 -22.45 23.68 15.31
N ASN A 88 -22.95 22.44 15.40
CA ASN A 88 -24.37 22.13 15.48
C ASN A 88 -24.83 21.81 16.91
N ASP A 89 -24.02 22.10 17.92
CA ASP A 89 -24.40 22.02 19.33
C ASP A 89 -25.19 23.29 19.68
N PRO A 90 -26.54 23.24 19.84
CA PRO A 90 -27.36 24.43 20.12
C PRO A 90 -27.19 24.98 21.56
N PHE A 91 -26.27 24.39 22.33
CA PHE A 91 -26.00 24.70 23.74
C PHE A 91 -24.54 25.10 24.00
N ALA A 92 -23.71 25.22 22.96
CA ALA A 92 -22.36 25.77 23.03
C ALA A 92 -22.37 27.30 22.92
#